data_AF-A0A254Q8B2-F1
#
_entry.id   AF-A0A254Q8B2-F1
#
_cell.length_a   1.000
_cell.length_b   1.000
_cell.length_c   1.000
_cell.angle_alpha   90.00
_cell.angle_beta   90.00
_cell.angle_gamma   90.00
#
_symmetry.space_group_name_H-M   'P 1'
#
loop_
_entity.id
_entity.type
_entity.pdbx_description
1 polymer ?
#
loop_
_entity_poly.entity_id
_entity_poly.type
_entity_poly.pdbx_seq_one_letter_code
_entity_poly.pdbx_strand_id
1 'polypeptide(L)'
;MSIFFLLLAQNVTAAPACEKVFIPSKQELLIQEFSKGSKDFLVARKLAKNIQNKSSEEQLAELKDIGAIYREVPKKDPNPLAAWHIGGRRLLDYALALVQRHDIKFAQGHSAGKSGKELYQDFLSEQKQLFGTRYEVQEVIRYAEYLQSQLPALQASMNGGPALQIILGGSFINGKARLETSDLDISVNQPALKKMKAAWELNFNEVLKEKHSDANMTLEMHGEPAAFYGKINPVVIVITADKIHLQVFEPAQISTRPSELKPGSSASYPL
;
A
#
# COMPACT_ATOMS: atom_id res chain seq x y z
N MET A 1 26.43 -47.09 -65.13
CA MET A 1 27.00 -46.26 -64.05
C MET A 1 27.31 -44.89 -64.64
N SER A 2 26.55 -43.87 -64.22
CA SER A 2 26.96 -42.46 -64.06
C SER A 2 25.69 -41.63 -63.91
N ILE A 3 25.52 -41.16 -62.68
CA ILE A 3 24.42 -40.33 -62.18
C ILE A 3 24.84 -38.87 -62.42
N PHE A 4 23.98 -38.06 -63.04
CA PHE A 4 24.13 -36.60 -63.06
C PHE A 4 22.90 -35.99 -62.37
N PHE A 5 23.08 -35.59 -61.11
CA PHE A 5 22.13 -34.76 -60.38
C PHE A 5 22.37 -33.30 -60.79
N LEU A 6 21.38 -32.67 -61.45
CA LEU A 6 21.32 -31.21 -61.55
C LEU A 6 20.76 -30.66 -60.24
N LEU A 7 21.63 -30.06 -59.42
CA LEU A 7 21.25 -29.22 -58.29
C LEU A 7 20.91 -27.82 -58.81
N LEU A 8 19.61 -27.50 -58.83
CA LEU A 8 19.13 -26.13 -58.97
C LEU A 8 19.40 -25.39 -57.66
N ALA A 9 20.42 -24.54 -57.64
CA ALA A 9 20.64 -23.59 -56.56
C ALA A 9 19.56 -22.50 -56.63
N GLN A 10 18.57 -22.56 -55.74
CA GLN A 10 17.67 -21.45 -55.50
C GLN A 10 18.43 -20.40 -54.67
N ASN A 11 18.72 -19.25 -55.28
CA ASN A 11 19.16 -18.06 -54.55
C ASN A 11 17.98 -17.55 -53.72
N VAL A 12 17.89 -18.01 -52.47
CA VAL A 12 17.02 -17.39 -51.47
C VAL A 12 17.70 -16.10 -51.02
N THR A 13 17.37 -14.99 -51.66
CA THR A 13 17.69 -13.66 -51.13
C THR A 13 16.85 -13.47 -49.86
N ALA A 14 17.44 -13.76 -48.71
CA ALA A 14 16.88 -13.39 -47.42
C ALA A 14 16.77 -11.87 -47.37
N ALA A 15 15.53 -11.36 -47.42
CA ALA A 15 15.28 -9.97 -47.07
C ALA A 15 15.83 -9.72 -45.66
N PRO A 16 16.50 -8.59 -45.39
CA PRO A 16 16.95 -8.28 -44.04
C PRO A 16 15.70 -8.21 -43.16
N ALA A 17 15.60 -9.15 -42.22
CA ALA A 17 14.62 -9.07 -41.15
C ALA A 17 14.93 -7.77 -40.41
N CYS A 18 14.11 -6.75 -40.63
CA CYS A 18 14.16 -5.54 -39.85
C CYS A 18 13.81 -5.94 -38.42
N GLU A 19 14.83 -6.21 -37.60
CA GLU A 19 14.68 -6.35 -36.16
C GLU A 19 13.98 -5.08 -35.69
N LYS A 20 12.67 -5.17 -35.42
CA LYS A 20 11.98 -4.12 -34.68
C LYS A 20 12.67 -4.09 -33.33
N VAL A 21 13.53 -3.09 -33.13
CA VAL A 21 14.12 -2.79 -31.83
C VAL A 21 12.94 -2.49 -30.90
N PHE A 22 12.59 -3.47 -30.08
CA PHE A 22 11.55 -3.32 -29.07
C PHE A 22 12.08 -2.36 -28.01
N ILE A 23 11.60 -1.12 -28.04
CA ILE A 23 11.86 -0.15 -26.97
C ILE A 23 10.75 -0.37 -25.94
N PRO A 24 11.07 -0.91 -24.76
CA PRO A 24 10.06 -1.17 -23.74
C PRO A 24 9.40 0.13 -23.32
N SER A 25 8.09 0.06 -23.06
CA SER A 25 7.35 1.17 -22.47
C SER A 25 7.92 1.50 -21.09
N LYS A 26 7.64 2.72 -20.62
CA LYS A 26 8.06 3.14 -19.29
C LYS A 26 7.51 2.25 -18.16
N GLN A 27 6.26 1.79 -18.31
CA GLN A 27 5.64 0.86 -17.37
C GLN A 27 6.36 -0.50 -17.38
N GLU A 28 6.73 -1.00 -18.55
CA GLU A 28 7.52 -2.24 -18.68
C GLU A 28 8.91 -2.10 -18.05
N LEU A 29 9.57 -0.95 -18.21
CA LEU A 29 10.85 -0.66 -17.55
C LEU A 29 10.71 -0.66 -16.02
N LEU A 30 9.67 -0.02 -15.48
CA LEU A 30 9.40 -0.01 -14.05
C LEU A 30 9.10 -1.43 -13.53
N ILE A 31 8.31 -2.23 -14.26
CA ILE A 31 8.04 -3.62 -13.90
C ILE A 31 9.35 -4.42 -13.88
N GLN A 32 10.19 -4.31 -14.92
CA GLN A 32 11.47 -5.03 -14.98
C GLN A 32 12.44 -4.62 -13.87
N GLU A 33 12.49 -3.35 -13.52
CA GLU A 33 13.36 -2.82 -12.46
C GLU A 33 12.89 -3.29 -11.07
N PHE A 34 11.60 -3.15 -10.76
CA PHE A 34 11.06 -3.41 -9.43
C PHE A 34 10.69 -4.88 -9.19
N SER A 35 10.43 -5.67 -10.24
CA SER A 35 10.14 -7.10 -10.09
C SER A 35 11.32 -7.91 -9.58
N LYS A 36 12.54 -7.38 -9.77
CA LYS A 36 13.77 -7.99 -9.25
C LYS A 36 13.93 -7.82 -7.75
N GLY A 37 13.16 -6.95 -7.10
CA GLY A 37 13.38 -6.56 -5.70
C GLY A 37 14.72 -5.84 -5.49
N SER A 38 15.10 -5.63 -4.23
CA SER A 38 16.39 -5.01 -3.88
C SER A 38 16.82 -5.33 -2.44
N LYS A 39 18.12 -5.32 -2.17
CA LYS A 39 18.66 -5.47 -0.80
C LYS A 39 18.44 -4.23 0.07
N ASP A 40 18.17 -3.09 -0.55
CA ASP A 40 17.93 -1.81 0.10
C ASP A 40 16.92 -0.94 -0.68
N PHE A 41 16.63 0.25 -0.17
CA PHE A 41 15.71 1.20 -0.80
C PHE A 41 16.38 2.18 -1.78
N LEU A 42 17.63 1.94 -2.24
CA LEU A 42 18.34 2.86 -3.13
C LEU A 42 17.61 3.10 -4.45
N VAL A 43 17.08 2.03 -5.07
CA VAL A 43 16.32 2.14 -6.33
C VAL A 43 15.06 2.99 -6.14
N ALA A 44 14.30 2.75 -5.07
CA ALA A 44 13.13 3.54 -4.71
C ALA A 44 13.46 5.01 -4.45
N ARG A 45 14.59 5.30 -3.78
CA ARG A 45 15.09 6.67 -3.55
C ARG A 45 15.45 7.38 -4.85
N LYS A 46 16.14 6.70 -5.77
CA LYS A 46 16.49 7.26 -7.08
C LYS A 46 15.22 7.60 -7.86
N LEU A 47 14.24 6.70 -7.89
CA LEU A 47 12.94 6.96 -8.51
C LEU A 47 12.25 8.17 -7.88
N ALA A 48 12.13 8.21 -6.55
CA ALA A 48 11.50 9.33 -5.84
C ALA A 48 12.18 10.67 -6.15
N LYS A 49 13.51 10.74 -6.10
CA LYS A 49 14.28 11.95 -6.41
C LYS A 49 14.07 12.40 -7.85
N ASN A 50 14.04 11.46 -8.80
CA ASN A 50 13.78 11.77 -10.20
C ASN A 50 12.38 12.35 -10.39
N ILE A 51 11.38 11.82 -9.68
CA ILE A 51 10.01 12.34 -9.72
C ILE A 51 9.95 13.74 -9.10
N GLN A 52 10.53 13.93 -7.92
CA GLN A 52 10.52 15.22 -7.20
C GLN A 52 11.17 16.38 -7.99
N ASN A 53 12.08 16.08 -8.93
CA ASN A 53 12.73 17.09 -9.77
C ASN A 53 11.90 17.49 -11.01
N LYS A 54 10.72 16.91 -11.21
CA LYS A 54 9.83 17.19 -12.35
C LYS A 54 8.77 18.23 -12.00
N SER A 55 8.09 18.76 -13.01
CA SER A 55 6.91 19.62 -12.80
C SER A 55 5.76 18.85 -12.13
N SER A 56 4.80 19.55 -11.52
CA SER A 56 3.66 18.92 -10.84
C SER A 56 2.83 18.01 -11.76
N GLU A 57 2.66 18.40 -13.02
CA GLU A 57 1.92 17.60 -14.02
C GLU A 57 2.67 16.31 -14.35
N GLU A 58 3.97 16.40 -14.58
CA GLU A 58 4.82 15.23 -14.81
C GLU A 58 4.88 14.33 -13.57
N GLN A 59 4.98 14.90 -12.36
CA GLN A 59 4.92 14.13 -11.12
C GLN A 59 3.64 13.31 -11.03
N LEU A 60 2.49 13.92 -11.32
CA LEU A 60 1.22 13.22 -11.32
C LEU A 60 1.18 12.10 -12.39
N ALA A 61 1.73 12.34 -13.57
CA ALA A 61 1.84 11.31 -14.61
C ALA A 61 2.71 10.14 -14.17
N GLU A 62 3.88 10.41 -13.57
CA GLU A 62 4.78 9.40 -12.99
C GLU A 62 4.10 8.58 -11.88
N LEU A 63 3.37 9.24 -10.99
CA LEU A 63 2.62 8.57 -9.92
C LEU A 63 1.51 7.67 -10.47
N LYS A 64 0.83 8.10 -11.55
CA LYS A 64 -0.18 7.28 -12.24
C LYS A 64 0.43 6.05 -12.92
N ASP A 65 1.60 6.19 -13.54
CA ASP A 65 2.33 5.04 -14.11
C ASP A 65 2.71 4.02 -13.03
N ILE A 66 3.19 4.49 -11.88
CA ILE A 66 3.47 3.63 -10.72
C ILE A 66 2.18 2.97 -10.23
N GLY A 67 1.09 3.72 -10.13
CA GLY A 67 -0.22 3.21 -9.70
C GLY A 67 -0.75 2.10 -10.60
N ALA A 68 -0.59 2.24 -11.92
CA ALA A 68 -0.99 1.24 -12.92
C ALA A 68 -0.23 -0.09 -12.74
N ILE A 69 1.09 -0.03 -12.54
CA ILE A 69 1.93 -1.24 -12.42
C ILE A 69 2.03 -1.78 -10.98
N TYR A 70 1.52 -1.06 -9.98
CA TYR A 70 1.74 -1.36 -8.56
C TYR A 70 1.40 -2.80 -8.18
N ARG A 71 0.37 -3.37 -8.81
CA ARG A 71 -0.09 -4.73 -8.51
C ARG A 71 0.61 -5.81 -9.32
N GLU A 72 1.33 -5.44 -10.37
CA GLU A 72 2.09 -6.35 -11.25
C GLU A 72 3.45 -6.71 -10.66
N VAL A 73 4.04 -5.83 -9.85
CA VAL A 73 5.28 -6.13 -9.13
C VAL A 73 5.00 -7.04 -7.90
N PRO A 74 5.95 -7.87 -7.46
CA PRO A 74 5.73 -8.82 -6.37
C PRO A 74 5.62 -8.14 -4.99
N LYS A 75 4.65 -8.59 -4.16
CA LYS A 75 4.46 -8.11 -2.77
C LYS A 75 5.60 -8.60 -1.86
N LYS A 76 5.96 -9.87 -1.99
CA LYS A 76 7.02 -10.53 -1.23
C LYS A 76 8.31 -10.57 -2.05
N ASP A 77 9.40 -10.92 -1.37
CA ASP A 77 10.68 -11.18 -2.01
C ASP A 77 10.54 -12.27 -3.10
N PRO A 78 10.93 -12.01 -4.36
CA PRO A 78 10.96 -13.03 -5.39
C PRO A 78 12.03 -14.11 -5.16
N ASN A 79 13.03 -13.86 -4.30
CA ASN A 79 14.08 -14.82 -3.96
C ASN A 79 13.97 -15.25 -2.48
N PRO A 80 13.30 -16.38 -2.17
CA PRO A 80 13.08 -16.82 -0.79
C PRO A 80 14.36 -17.22 -0.04
N LEU A 81 15.50 -17.35 -0.75
CA LEU A 81 16.79 -17.71 -0.17
C LEU A 81 17.68 -16.49 0.12
N ALA A 82 17.30 -15.29 -0.35
CA ALA A 82 18.00 -14.07 -0.01
C ALA A 82 17.63 -13.67 1.42
N ALA A 83 18.62 -13.66 2.32
CA ALA A 83 18.37 -13.35 3.74
C ALA A 83 17.70 -11.98 3.97
N TRP A 84 17.85 -11.03 3.03
CA TRP A 84 17.35 -9.66 3.17
C TRP A 84 17.07 -9.03 1.81
N HIS A 85 15.89 -9.27 1.25
CA HIS A 85 15.55 -8.66 0.00
C HIS A 85 14.07 -8.22 -0.05
N ILE A 86 13.88 -7.01 -0.54
CA ILE A 86 12.65 -6.22 -0.45
C ILE A 86 11.88 -6.45 -1.74
N GLY A 87 10.62 -6.89 -1.63
CA GLY A 87 9.73 -7.05 -2.78
C GLY A 87 9.43 -5.72 -3.49
N GLY A 88 9.14 -5.79 -4.79
CA GLY A 88 8.90 -4.64 -5.64
C GLY A 88 7.82 -3.68 -5.14
N ARG A 89 6.68 -4.20 -4.62
CA ARG A 89 5.61 -3.34 -4.07
C ARG A 89 6.09 -2.49 -2.90
N ARG A 90 6.90 -3.08 -2.03
CA ARG A 90 7.46 -2.41 -0.86
C ARG A 90 8.44 -1.32 -1.29
N LEU A 91 9.22 -1.54 -2.34
CA LEU A 91 10.06 -0.48 -2.93
C LEU A 91 9.22 0.65 -3.52
N LEU A 92 8.13 0.35 -4.24
CA LEU A 92 7.23 1.37 -4.78
C LEU A 92 6.51 2.16 -3.68
N ASP A 93 6.01 1.49 -2.63
CA ASP A 93 5.41 2.16 -1.47
C ASP A 93 6.37 3.19 -0.86
N TYR A 94 7.66 2.86 -0.77
CA TYR A 94 8.68 3.76 -0.23
C TYR A 94 8.91 4.96 -1.14
N ALA A 95 9.01 4.74 -2.45
CA ALA A 95 9.15 5.83 -3.42
C ALA A 95 7.94 6.78 -3.37
N LEU A 96 6.73 6.23 -3.35
CA LEU A 96 5.48 6.97 -3.25
C LEU A 96 5.41 7.81 -1.97
N ALA A 97 5.79 7.25 -0.82
CA ALA A 97 5.80 7.99 0.45
C ALA A 97 6.75 9.20 0.41
N LEU A 98 7.92 9.06 -0.22
CA LEU A 98 8.88 10.16 -0.37
C LEU A 98 8.36 11.27 -1.30
N VAL A 99 7.66 10.92 -2.37
CA VAL A 99 7.13 11.89 -3.34
C VAL A 99 5.87 12.57 -2.80
N GLN A 100 4.90 11.79 -2.33
CA GLN A 100 3.57 12.31 -2.00
C GLN A 100 3.52 13.10 -0.68
N ARG A 101 4.47 12.85 0.25
CA ARG A 101 4.62 13.58 1.53
C ARG A 101 3.29 13.88 2.23
N HIS A 102 2.49 12.84 2.43
CA HIS A 102 1.19 12.98 3.08
C HIS A 102 1.31 13.56 4.50
N ASP A 103 2.39 13.27 5.21
CA ASP A 103 2.73 13.91 6.48
C ASP A 103 2.68 15.45 6.41
N ILE A 104 3.29 16.04 5.37
CA ILE A 104 3.26 17.48 5.13
C ILE A 104 1.87 17.95 4.70
N LYS A 105 1.24 17.25 3.75
CA LYS A 105 -0.10 17.62 3.24
C LYS A 105 -1.14 17.66 4.35
N PHE A 106 -1.13 16.68 5.25
CA PHE A 106 -2.00 16.62 6.42
C PHE A 106 -1.71 17.77 7.39
N ALA A 107 -0.44 18.02 7.71
CA ALA A 107 -0.08 19.13 8.59
C ALA A 107 -0.54 20.49 8.03
N GLN A 108 -0.29 20.74 6.74
CA GLN A 108 -0.70 21.98 6.07
C GLN A 108 -2.22 22.13 6.02
N GLY A 109 -2.94 21.08 5.64
CA GLY A 109 -4.40 21.12 5.57
C GLY A 109 -5.04 21.29 6.94
N HIS A 110 -4.48 20.67 7.99
CA HIS A 110 -4.94 20.85 9.36
C HIS A 110 -4.69 22.28 9.86
N SER A 111 -3.50 22.84 9.60
CA SER A 111 -3.21 24.25 9.89
C SER A 111 -4.12 25.22 9.13
N ALA A 112 -4.65 24.81 7.97
CA ALA A 112 -5.65 25.55 7.20
C ALA A 112 -7.10 25.32 7.68
N GLY A 113 -7.32 24.58 8.78
CA GLY A 113 -8.62 24.40 9.41
C GLY A 113 -9.38 23.13 9.02
N LYS A 114 -8.81 22.24 8.19
CA LYS A 114 -9.45 20.97 7.85
C LYS A 114 -9.46 20.01 9.04
N SER A 115 -10.59 19.32 9.21
CA SER A 115 -10.73 18.19 10.14
C SER A 115 -9.94 16.97 9.67
N GLY A 116 -9.64 16.02 10.58
CA GLY A 116 -8.97 14.77 10.20
C GLY A 116 -9.78 13.96 9.18
N LYS A 117 -11.11 14.01 9.26
CA LYS A 117 -12.03 13.38 8.31
C LYS A 117 -11.89 13.95 6.90
N GLU A 118 -11.86 15.28 6.76
CA GLU A 118 -11.67 15.94 5.46
C GLU A 118 -10.29 15.62 4.88
N LEU A 119 -9.24 15.64 5.70
CA LEU A 119 -7.89 15.28 5.26
C LEU A 119 -7.80 13.82 4.80
N TYR A 120 -8.47 12.91 5.50
CA TYR A 120 -8.52 11.51 5.10
C TYR A 120 -9.33 11.30 3.81
N GLN A 121 -10.34 12.14 3.55
CA GLN A 121 -11.07 12.15 2.29
C GLN A 121 -10.23 12.65 1.12
N ASP A 122 -9.47 13.72 1.30
CA ASP A 122 -8.53 14.18 0.27
C ASP A 122 -7.50 13.07 -0.03
N PHE A 123 -6.97 12.43 1.02
CA PHE A 123 -6.03 11.32 0.90
C PHE A 123 -6.60 10.14 0.10
N LEU A 124 -7.76 9.58 0.49
CA LEU A 124 -8.34 8.45 -0.23
C LEU A 124 -8.75 8.82 -1.66
N SER A 125 -9.16 10.06 -1.91
CA SER A 125 -9.45 10.54 -3.27
C SER A 125 -8.20 10.55 -4.14
N GLU A 126 -7.05 10.99 -3.62
CA GLU A 126 -5.76 10.90 -4.30
C GLU A 126 -5.37 9.44 -4.56
N GLN A 127 -5.48 8.57 -3.55
CA GLN A 127 -5.17 7.15 -3.72
C GLN A 127 -6.09 6.48 -4.75
N LYS A 128 -7.37 6.85 -4.81
CA LYS A 128 -8.32 6.36 -5.82
C LYS A 128 -7.90 6.74 -7.23
N GLN A 129 -7.44 7.96 -7.45
CA GLN A 129 -6.94 8.41 -8.76
C GLN A 129 -5.69 7.64 -9.21
N LEU A 130 -4.85 7.19 -8.27
CA LEU A 130 -3.60 6.49 -8.57
C LEU A 130 -3.79 4.96 -8.69
N PHE A 131 -4.54 4.35 -7.77
CA PHE A 131 -4.61 2.89 -7.62
C PHE A 131 -5.97 2.29 -8.04
N GLY A 132 -6.96 3.12 -8.40
CA GLY A 132 -8.28 2.65 -8.85
C GLY A 132 -9.12 2.04 -7.72
N THR A 133 -8.99 2.58 -6.51
CA THR A 133 -9.66 2.09 -5.30
C THR A 133 -11.18 2.21 -5.41
N ARG A 134 -11.89 1.17 -4.97
CA ARG A 134 -13.34 1.04 -5.18
C ARG A 134 -14.20 1.42 -3.98
N TYR A 135 -13.63 1.67 -2.81
CA TYR A 135 -14.36 2.05 -1.60
C TYR A 135 -14.11 3.50 -1.21
N GLU A 136 -15.04 4.09 -0.46
CA GLU A 136 -14.96 5.48 0.00
C GLU A 136 -14.60 5.58 1.50
N VAL A 137 -14.24 6.79 1.93
CA VAL A 137 -13.91 7.10 3.34
C VAL A 137 -15.04 6.74 4.29
N GLN A 138 -16.29 6.94 3.88
CA GLN A 138 -17.45 6.70 4.71
C GLN A 138 -17.55 5.22 5.11
N GLU A 139 -17.19 4.30 4.21
CA GLU A 139 -17.09 2.87 4.53
C GLU A 139 -16.03 2.60 5.60
N VAL A 140 -14.86 3.25 5.49
CA VAL A 140 -13.76 3.09 6.46
C VAL A 140 -14.14 3.65 7.84
N ILE A 141 -14.68 4.87 7.87
CA ILE A 141 -15.05 5.55 9.12
C ILE A 141 -16.20 4.81 9.81
N ARG A 142 -17.24 4.39 9.07
CA ARG A 142 -18.35 3.63 9.64
C ARG A 142 -17.88 2.33 10.29
N TYR A 143 -16.92 1.64 9.68
CA TYR A 143 -16.34 0.44 10.29
C TYR A 143 -15.51 0.78 11.53
N ALA A 144 -14.73 1.87 11.52
CA ALA A 144 -14.00 2.33 12.71
C ALA A 144 -14.94 2.72 13.87
N GLU A 145 -16.05 3.41 13.58
CA GLU A 145 -17.10 3.76 14.55
C GLU A 145 -17.78 2.52 15.11
N TYR A 146 -18.07 1.52 14.26
CA TYR A 146 -18.57 0.22 14.71
C TYR A 146 -17.62 -0.43 15.70
N LEU A 147 -16.32 -0.52 15.39
CA LEU A 147 -15.33 -1.09 16.31
C LEU A 147 -15.23 -0.30 17.61
N GLN A 148 -15.20 1.04 17.54
CA GLN A 148 -15.16 1.91 18.71
C GLN A 148 -16.35 1.67 19.64
N SER A 149 -17.56 1.51 19.09
CA SER A 149 -18.80 1.30 19.86
C SER A 149 -18.74 0.08 20.78
N GLN A 150 -17.91 -0.92 20.45
CA GLN A 150 -17.77 -2.16 21.22
C GLN A 150 -16.80 -2.00 22.40
N LEU A 151 -15.90 -1.02 22.35
CA LEU A 151 -14.82 -0.88 23.32
C LEU A 151 -15.27 -0.44 24.72
N PRO A 152 -16.19 0.52 24.91
CA PRO A 152 -16.60 0.95 26.25
C PRO A 152 -17.16 -0.18 27.12
N ALA A 153 -18.08 -0.99 26.57
CA ALA A 153 -18.68 -2.10 27.29
C ALA A 153 -17.64 -3.18 27.64
N LEU A 154 -16.74 -3.48 26.70
CA LEU A 154 -15.66 -4.44 26.92
C LEU A 154 -14.67 -3.92 27.97
N GLN A 155 -14.29 -2.64 27.92
CA GLN A 155 -13.41 -1.99 28.90
C GLN A 155 -14.01 -2.04 30.31
N ALA A 156 -15.31 -1.77 30.46
CA ALA A 156 -16.01 -1.86 31.74
C ALA A 156 -15.97 -3.28 32.31
N SER A 157 -16.12 -4.31 31.47
CA SER A 157 -16.08 -5.72 31.89
C SER A 157 -14.69 -6.18 32.38
N MET A 158 -13.63 -5.43 32.06
CA MET A 158 -12.26 -5.79 32.42
C MET A 158 -11.83 -5.31 33.81
N ASN A 159 -12.70 -4.65 34.59
CA ASN A 159 -12.48 -4.26 35.99
C ASN A 159 -11.08 -3.68 36.27
N GLY A 160 -10.72 -2.59 35.60
CA GLY A 160 -9.43 -1.91 35.78
C GLY A 160 -8.28 -2.48 34.95
N GLY A 161 -8.57 -3.36 33.99
CA GLY A 161 -7.61 -3.78 32.97
C GLY A 161 -7.08 -2.61 32.11
N PRO A 162 -5.99 -2.84 31.34
CA PRO A 162 -5.39 -1.82 30.49
C PRO A 162 -6.40 -1.26 29.48
N ALA A 163 -6.17 0.00 29.07
CA ALA A 163 -6.99 0.66 28.06
C ALA A 163 -6.96 -0.12 26.74
N LEU A 164 -8.14 -0.47 26.23
CA LEU A 164 -8.29 -1.18 24.97
C LEU A 164 -7.91 -0.29 23.78
N GLN A 165 -7.14 -0.85 22.86
CA GLN A 165 -6.74 -0.18 21.64
C GLN A 165 -6.86 -1.13 20.45
N ILE A 166 -7.38 -0.59 19.36
CA ILE A 166 -7.41 -1.20 18.03
C ILE A 166 -6.68 -0.26 17.08
N ILE A 167 -5.82 -0.81 16.22
CA ILE A 167 -5.17 -0.08 15.14
C ILE A 167 -5.58 -0.73 13.82
N LEU A 168 -6.17 0.03 12.90
CA LEU A 168 -6.43 -0.37 11.53
C LEU A 168 -5.33 0.16 10.63
N GLY A 169 -4.82 -0.67 9.72
CA GLY A 169 -3.80 -0.24 8.77
C GLY A 169 -3.82 -1.04 7.47
N GLY A 170 -2.65 -1.16 6.85
CA GLY A 170 -2.50 -1.96 5.64
C GLY A 170 -3.07 -1.31 4.39
N SER A 171 -3.22 -2.13 3.36
CA SER A 171 -3.62 -1.67 2.03
C SER A 171 -5.02 -1.07 1.98
N PHE A 172 -5.94 -1.53 2.85
CA PHE A 172 -7.30 -1.02 2.91
C PHE A 172 -7.33 0.42 3.45
N ILE A 173 -6.71 0.68 4.60
CA ILE A 173 -6.66 2.04 5.16
C ILE A 173 -5.89 3.01 4.25
N ASN A 174 -4.92 2.52 3.49
CA ASN A 174 -4.09 3.35 2.61
C ASN A 174 -4.62 3.45 1.17
N GLY A 175 -5.85 3.00 0.89
CA GLY A 175 -6.46 3.20 -0.42
C GLY A 175 -5.80 2.39 -1.54
N LYS A 176 -5.33 1.17 -1.28
CA LYS A 176 -4.63 0.31 -2.27
C LYS A 176 -5.22 -1.10 -2.37
N ALA A 177 -6.14 -1.46 -1.48
CA ALA A 177 -6.75 -2.78 -1.42
C ALA A 177 -7.57 -3.10 -2.68
N ARG A 178 -7.63 -4.39 -3.01
CA ARG A 178 -8.64 -4.98 -3.90
C ARG A 178 -9.69 -5.65 -3.03
N LEU A 179 -10.95 -5.21 -3.12
CA LEU A 179 -12.02 -5.68 -2.26
C LEU A 179 -12.26 -7.20 -2.36
N GLU A 180 -11.90 -7.82 -3.48
CA GLU A 180 -12.10 -9.25 -3.72
C GLU A 180 -10.96 -10.13 -3.16
N THR A 181 -9.77 -9.56 -2.92
CA THR A 181 -8.53 -10.35 -2.66
C THR A 181 -7.64 -9.82 -1.54
N SER A 182 -7.88 -8.62 -1.04
CA SER A 182 -7.07 -8.01 0.01
C SER A 182 -7.60 -8.32 1.40
N ASP A 183 -6.72 -8.10 2.36
CA ASP A 183 -6.92 -8.19 3.79
C ASP A 183 -7.13 -6.79 4.39
N LEU A 184 -7.91 -6.74 5.47
CA LEU A 184 -7.84 -5.65 6.43
C LEU A 184 -6.90 -6.05 7.55
N ASP A 185 -5.79 -5.34 7.64
CA ASP A 185 -4.84 -5.48 8.73
C ASP A 185 -5.39 -4.77 9.98
N ILE A 186 -5.53 -5.51 11.08
CA ILE A 186 -5.85 -4.98 12.41
C ILE A 186 -4.81 -5.39 13.48
N SER A 187 -4.39 -4.48 14.35
CA SER A 187 -3.61 -4.77 15.56
C SER A 187 -4.44 -4.49 16.79
N VAL A 188 -4.28 -5.34 17.81
CA VAL A 188 -4.99 -5.24 19.09
C VAL A 188 -4.03 -5.48 20.26
N ASN A 189 -4.16 -4.73 21.36
CA ASN A 189 -3.33 -4.95 22.56
C ASN A 189 -3.77 -6.13 23.42
N GLN A 190 -5.05 -6.51 23.40
CA GLN A 190 -5.59 -7.46 24.37
C GLN A 190 -6.08 -8.76 23.72
N PRO A 191 -5.82 -9.94 24.34
CA PRO A 191 -6.35 -11.21 23.86
C PRO A 191 -7.88 -11.27 23.77
N ALA A 192 -8.59 -10.50 24.61
CA ALA A 192 -10.05 -10.40 24.58
C ALA A 192 -10.54 -9.89 23.21
N LEU A 193 -9.84 -8.93 22.60
CA LEU A 193 -10.16 -8.39 21.28
C LEU A 193 -9.93 -9.42 20.17
N LYS A 194 -8.93 -10.32 20.33
CA LYS A 194 -8.67 -11.37 19.33
C LYS A 194 -9.85 -12.33 19.15
N LYS A 195 -10.65 -12.54 20.20
CA LYS A 195 -11.84 -13.39 20.14
C LYS A 195 -12.97 -12.78 19.29
N MET A 196 -12.93 -11.47 19.04
CA MET A 196 -13.94 -10.75 18.25
C MET A 196 -13.74 -10.88 16.74
N LYS A 197 -12.63 -11.51 16.29
CA LYS A 197 -12.22 -11.58 14.88
C LYS A 197 -13.36 -11.95 13.92
N ALA A 198 -14.03 -13.07 14.19
CA ALA A 198 -15.04 -13.60 13.28
C ALA A 198 -16.24 -12.66 13.15
N ALA A 199 -16.69 -12.08 14.27
CA ALA A 199 -17.80 -11.12 14.27
C ALA A 199 -17.43 -9.82 13.53
N TRP A 200 -16.23 -9.31 13.75
CA TRP A 200 -15.72 -8.11 13.07
C TRP A 200 -15.55 -8.32 11.57
N GLU A 201 -14.99 -9.46 11.15
CA GLU A 201 -14.84 -9.81 9.73
C GLU A 201 -16.19 -9.95 9.02
N LEU A 202 -17.18 -10.57 9.68
CA LEU A 202 -18.54 -10.66 9.15
C LEU A 202 -19.13 -9.27 8.94
N ASN A 203 -19.12 -8.43 9.98
CA ASN A 203 -19.68 -7.09 9.89
C ASN A 203 -18.94 -6.19 8.88
N PHE A 204 -17.62 -6.31 8.79
CA PHE A 204 -16.84 -5.58 7.80
C PHE A 204 -17.29 -5.90 6.37
N ASN A 205 -17.49 -7.19 6.07
CA ASN A 205 -17.97 -7.59 4.76
C ASN A 205 -19.43 -7.18 4.53
N GLU A 206 -20.29 -7.18 5.56
CA GLU A 206 -21.66 -6.65 5.44
C GLU A 206 -21.63 -5.16 5.04
N VAL A 207 -20.84 -4.33 5.73
CA VAL A 207 -20.71 -2.89 5.44
C VAL A 207 -20.21 -2.67 4.01
N LEU A 208 -19.22 -3.44 3.55
CA LEU A 208 -18.70 -3.30 2.19
C LEU A 208 -19.70 -3.77 1.12
N LYS A 209 -20.41 -4.88 1.37
CA LYS A 209 -21.35 -5.48 0.42
C LYS A 209 -22.59 -4.64 0.16
N GLU A 210 -22.91 -3.68 1.01
CA GLU A 210 -23.97 -2.69 0.75
C GLU A 210 -23.75 -1.91 -0.57
N LYS A 211 -22.48 -1.68 -0.95
CA LYS A 211 -22.11 -0.96 -2.18
C LYS A 211 -21.29 -1.81 -3.15
N HIS A 212 -20.60 -2.84 -2.65
CA HIS A 212 -19.62 -3.62 -3.39
C HIS A 212 -19.94 -5.11 -3.26
N SER A 213 -20.84 -5.61 -4.11
CA SER A 213 -21.36 -6.98 -4.03
C SER A 213 -20.28 -8.08 -4.12
N ASP A 214 -19.12 -7.75 -4.71
CA ASP A 214 -17.94 -8.59 -4.90
C ASP A 214 -16.95 -8.54 -3.71
N ALA A 215 -17.20 -7.70 -2.70
CA ALA A 215 -16.33 -7.59 -1.55
C ALA A 215 -16.24 -8.91 -0.76
N ASN A 216 -15.02 -9.37 -0.53
CA ASN A 216 -14.71 -10.56 0.24
C ASN A 216 -13.36 -10.38 0.94
N MET A 217 -13.33 -9.44 1.89
CA MET A 217 -12.13 -9.09 2.62
C MET A 217 -11.94 -10.02 3.81
N THR A 218 -10.73 -10.52 4.00
CA THR A 218 -10.35 -11.19 5.24
C THR A 218 -9.81 -10.18 6.24
N LEU A 219 -9.99 -10.45 7.53
CA LEU A 219 -9.38 -9.66 8.59
C LEU A 219 -8.14 -10.40 9.10
N GLU A 220 -6.97 -9.75 9.01
CA GLU A 220 -5.70 -10.28 9.52
C GLU A 220 -5.32 -9.60 10.84
N MET A 221 -5.32 -10.38 11.93
CA MET A 221 -5.03 -9.86 13.27
C MET A 221 -3.56 -10.02 13.63
N HIS A 222 -2.94 -8.92 14.04
CA HIS A 222 -1.57 -8.88 14.54
C HIS A 222 -1.53 -8.49 16.03
N GLY A 223 -0.42 -8.79 16.70
CA GLY A 223 -0.15 -8.26 18.04
C GLY A 223 0.44 -6.84 18.00
N GLU A 224 0.21 -6.05 19.06
CA GLU A 224 0.79 -4.71 19.20
C GLU A 224 2.33 -4.71 19.21
N PRO A 225 2.99 -3.77 18.51
CA PRO A 225 2.64 -3.37 17.15
C PRO A 225 3.87 -3.52 16.26
N ALA A 226 4.37 -4.75 16.11
CA ALA A 226 5.59 -5.01 15.36
C ALA A 226 5.37 -5.05 13.83
N ALA A 227 4.13 -5.30 13.35
CA ALA A 227 3.83 -5.49 11.93
C ALA A 227 3.34 -4.22 11.19
N PHE A 228 2.66 -3.29 11.86
CA PHE A 228 2.09 -2.07 11.25
C PHE A 228 3.11 -0.95 11.09
N TYR A 229 3.87 -0.70 12.15
CA TYR A 229 4.88 0.35 12.22
C TYR A 229 6.20 -0.08 11.58
N GLY A 230 6.33 -1.38 11.30
CA GLY A 230 7.42 -1.98 10.57
C GLY A 230 7.32 -1.68 9.07
N LYS A 231 7.78 -0.49 8.69
CA LYS A 231 8.79 -0.28 7.62
C LYS A 231 8.46 0.68 6.47
N ILE A 232 7.24 1.19 6.27
CA ILE A 232 6.98 2.28 5.30
C ILE A 232 5.74 3.07 5.71
N ASN A 233 5.93 3.98 6.66
CA ASN A 233 5.21 5.27 6.80
C ASN A 233 3.73 5.25 6.40
N PRO A 234 2.91 4.42 7.06
CA PRO A 234 1.52 4.28 6.70
C PRO A 234 0.67 5.43 7.26
N VAL A 235 -0.52 5.59 6.71
CA VAL A 235 -1.66 6.14 7.44
C VAL A 235 -2.33 4.99 8.18
N VAL A 236 -2.62 5.18 9.47
CA VAL A 236 -3.36 4.20 10.31
C VAL A 236 -4.49 4.89 11.05
N ILE A 237 -5.54 4.15 11.38
CA ILE A 237 -6.62 4.60 12.26
C ILE A 237 -6.43 3.94 13.61
N VAL A 238 -6.34 4.73 14.65
CA VAL A 238 -6.27 4.25 16.03
C VAL A 238 -7.60 4.50 16.71
N ILE A 239 -8.10 3.47 17.37
CA ILE A 239 -9.43 3.44 17.99
C ILE A 239 -9.24 3.06 19.45
N THR A 240 -9.74 3.90 20.33
CA THR A 240 -9.84 3.66 21.77
C THR A 240 -11.30 3.79 22.21
N ALA A 241 -11.59 3.49 23.47
CA ALA A 241 -12.96 3.57 23.98
C ALA A 241 -13.57 4.99 23.90
N ASP A 242 -12.73 6.02 23.91
CA ASP A 242 -13.12 7.44 23.95
C ASP A 242 -13.06 8.15 22.59
N LYS A 243 -12.21 7.69 21.67
CA LYS A 243 -11.92 8.44 20.44
C LYS A 243 -11.45 7.56 19.29
N ILE A 244 -11.56 8.14 18.10
CA ILE A 244 -10.97 7.65 16.87
C ILE A 244 -10.04 8.74 16.37
N HIS A 245 -8.80 8.39 16.03
CA HIS A 245 -7.87 9.34 15.43
C HIS A 245 -7.06 8.69 14.32
N LEU A 246 -6.76 9.49 13.32
CA LEU A 246 -5.83 9.14 12.25
C LEU A 246 -4.41 9.42 12.71
N GLN A 247 -3.49 8.48 12.53
CA GLN A 247 -2.06 8.72 12.66
C GLN A 247 -1.39 8.67 11.30
N VAL A 248 -0.63 9.73 11.00
CA VAL A 248 0.10 9.87 9.74
C VAL A 248 1.59 9.90 10.05
N PHE A 249 2.32 8.92 9.52
CA PHE A 249 3.74 8.75 9.78
C PHE A 249 4.59 9.46 8.73
N GLU A 250 5.66 10.11 9.18
CA GLU A 250 6.68 10.67 8.30
C GLU A 250 7.43 9.59 7.52
N PRO A 251 7.96 9.92 6.32
CA PRO A 251 8.83 9.02 5.59
C PRO A 251 10.07 8.57 6.39
N ALA A 252 10.31 7.26 6.47
CA ALA A 252 11.49 6.69 7.09
C ALA A 252 12.78 7.23 6.46
N GLN A 253 13.72 7.59 7.34
CA GLN A 253 14.91 8.37 7.02
C GLN A 253 15.89 7.64 6.11
N ILE A 254 16.66 8.43 5.36
CA ILE A 254 17.47 8.04 4.18
C ILE A 254 18.59 7.03 4.52
N SER A 255 19.11 7.01 5.75
CA SER A 255 20.28 6.19 6.13
C SER A 255 19.94 4.78 6.60
N THR A 256 18.65 4.44 6.68
CA THR A 256 18.22 3.31 7.48
C THR A 256 18.22 2.01 6.68
N ARG A 257 18.96 0.99 7.13
CA ARG A 257 18.83 -0.36 6.56
C ARG A 257 17.41 -0.87 6.80
N PRO A 258 16.86 -1.78 5.96
CA PRO A 258 15.51 -2.31 6.18
C PRO A 258 15.32 -2.92 7.58
N SER A 259 16.34 -3.52 8.17
CA SER A 259 16.34 -4.04 9.54
C SER A 259 16.31 -2.97 10.63
N GLU A 260 16.71 -1.75 10.30
CA GLU A 260 16.86 -0.61 11.23
C GLU A 260 15.70 0.38 11.09
N LEU A 261 14.77 0.14 10.15
CA LEU A 261 13.62 1.01 9.90
C LEU A 261 12.77 1.14 11.15
N LYS A 262 12.88 2.30 11.78
CA LYS A 262 12.01 2.74 12.86
C LYS A 262 10.82 3.49 12.25
N PRO A 263 9.63 3.43 12.86
CA PRO A 263 8.58 4.38 12.53
C PRO A 263 9.15 5.81 12.66
N GLY A 264 8.87 6.66 11.66
CA GLY A 264 9.11 8.10 11.79
C GLY A 264 8.24 8.71 12.87
N SER A 265 8.37 10.01 13.10
CA SER A 265 7.37 10.75 13.89
C SER A 265 5.99 10.58 13.27
N SER A 266 4.96 10.55 14.12
CA SER A 266 3.57 10.52 13.68
C SER A 266 2.81 11.70 14.24
N ALA A 267 2.02 12.37 13.39
CA ALA A 267 1.01 13.32 13.82
C ALA A 267 -0.34 12.60 14.00
N SER A 268 -1.15 13.06 14.97
CA SER A 268 -2.48 12.50 15.24
C SER A 268 -3.57 13.52 14.94
N TYR A 269 -4.62 13.11 14.23
CA TYR A 269 -5.74 13.96 13.82
C TYR A 269 -7.07 13.31 14.25
N PRO A 270 -7.94 14.00 15.00
CA PRO A 270 -9.27 13.48 15.33
C PRO A 270 -10.10 13.18 14.07
N LEU A 271 -10.76 12.02 14.04
CA LEU A 271 -11.70 11.63 12.98
C LEU A 271 -13.16 11.89 13.38
#